data_AF-A0A7X8F4H6-F1
#
_entry.id   AF-A0A7X8F4H6-F1
#
_cell.length_a   1.000
_cell.length_b   1.000
_cell.length_c   1.000
_cell.angle_alpha   90.00
_cell.angle_beta   90.00
_cell.angle_gamma   90.00
#
_symmetry.space_group_name_H-M   'P 1'
#
loop_
_entity.id
_entity.type
_entity.pdbx_description
1 polymer ?
#
loop_
_entity_poly.entity_id
_entity_poly.type
_entity_poly.pdbx_seq_one_letter_code
_entity_poly.pdbx_strand_id
1 'polypeptide(L)'
;MQISETTVPSSITQFISKETAFALETLLKESADVEMNDAACAIAYAFGDNGSFKELASDESENRNEKESKLISSFRNNLNLLVQKTWIEKSDETLKEDALFRIAELCDACSKKNYAENYDSFLSILQDVVYLMFGVQTRKGDFLEYAFRIDPEFGIFWWYISNLSPNNEWTEEKYRISMLLGMYFLANY
;
A
#
# COMPACT_ATOMS: atom_id res chain seq x y z
N MET A 1 -19.54 9.97 -14.83
CA MET A 1 -18.95 8.72 -14.33
C MET A 1 -19.24 8.69 -12.84
N GLN A 2 -20.02 7.72 -12.35
CA GLN A 2 -20.38 7.65 -10.93
C GLN A 2 -19.10 7.37 -10.14
N ILE A 3 -18.69 8.31 -9.30
CA ILE A 3 -17.78 8.03 -8.20
C ILE A 3 -18.61 7.14 -7.27
N SER A 4 -18.38 5.84 -7.33
CA SER A 4 -18.90 4.93 -6.31
C SER A 4 -18.42 5.48 -4.97
N GLU A 5 -19.31 5.82 -4.05
CA GLU A 5 -18.93 6.19 -2.69
C GLU A 5 -18.21 5.00 -2.07
N THR A 6 -16.88 5.01 -2.11
CA THR A 6 -16.04 3.98 -1.50
C THR A 6 -16.09 4.19 0.01
N THR A 7 -17.15 3.70 0.64
CA THR A 7 -17.28 3.65 2.10
C THR A 7 -16.70 2.35 2.62
N VAL A 8 -16.02 2.40 3.76
CA VAL A 8 -15.54 1.18 4.41
C VAL A 8 -16.77 0.31 4.76
N PRO A 9 -16.85 -0.95 4.29
CA PRO A 9 -17.96 -1.83 4.60
C PRO A 9 -18.20 -2.00 6.10
N SER A 10 -19.46 -2.00 6.52
CA SER A 10 -19.84 -2.18 7.92
C SER A 10 -19.33 -3.51 8.51
N SER A 11 -19.21 -4.56 7.69
CA SER A 11 -18.60 -5.85 8.07
C SER A 11 -17.14 -5.73 8.49
N ILE A 12 -16.44 -4.65 8.10
CA ILE A 12 -15.02 -4.42 8.36
C ILE A 12 -14.81 -3.46 9.53
N THR A 13 -15.76 -2.58 9.80
CA THR A 13 -15.69 -1.61 10.92
C THR A 13 -15.60 -2.24 12.31
N GLN A 14 -15.83 -3.55 12.44
CA GLN A 14 -15.57 -4.29 13.69
C GLN A 14 -14.07 -4.58 13.92
N PHE A 15 -13.24 -4.52 12.87
CA PHE A 15 -11.81 -4.82 12.94
C PHE A 15 -10.93 -3.57 13.03
N ILE A 16 -11.48 -2.38 12.77
CA ILE A 16 -10.73 -1.12 12.71
C ILE A 16 -11.43 -0.03 13.51
N SER A 17 -10.68 0.98 13.93
CA SER A 17 -11.27 2.14 14.60
C SER A 17 -12.04 3.04 13.62
N LYS A 18 -12.90 3.92 14.15
CA LYS A 18 -13.62 4.90 13.33
C LYS A 18 -12.67 5.89 12.68
N GLU A 19 -11.59 6.21 13.38
CA GLU A 19 -10.53 7.11 12.92
C GLU A 19 -9.81 6.51 11.71
N THR A 20 -9.46 5.22 11.76
CA THR A 20 -8.87 4.51 10.61
C THR A 20 -9.84 4.45 9.43
N ALA A 21 -11.12 4.13 9.69
CA ALA A 21 -12.13 4.10 8.62
C ALA A 21 -12.27 5.46 7.93
N PHE A 22 -12.34 6.55 8.71
CA PHE A 22 -12.42 7.90 8.19
C PHE A 22 -11.17 8.31 7.40
N ALA A 23 -9.99 7.95 7.90
CA ALA A 23 -8.73 8.23 7.21
C ALA A 23 -8.64 7.50 5.85
N LEU A 24 -9.04 6.23 5.81
CA LEU A 24 -9.11 5.45 4.57
C LEU A 24 -10.02 6.11 3.53
N GLU A 25 -11.21 6.56 3.91
CA GLU A 25 -12.12 7.28 3.00
C GLU A 25 -11.57 8.62 2.55
N THR A 26 -10.88 9.34 3.44
CA THR A 26 -10.29 10.65 3.14
C THR A 26 -9.20 10.52 2.07
N LEU A 27 -8.34 9.51 2.19
CA LEU A 27 -7.23 9.30 1.26
C LEU A 27 -7.70 8.96 -0.17
N LEU A 28 -8.85 8.30 -0.31
CA LEU A 28 -9.42 7.94 -1.61
C LEU A 28 -10.12 9.12 -2.30
N LYS A 29 -10.62 10.10 -1.54
CA LYS A 29 -11.31 11.29 -2.08
C LYS A 29 -10.30 12.32 -2.57
N GLU A 30 -10.76 13.24 -3.40
CA GLU A 30 -10.01 14.46 -3.67
C GLU A 30 -10.03 15.33 -2.42
N SER A 31 -8.86 15.60 -1.86
CA SER A 31 -8.65 16.34 -0.62
C SER A 31 -7.41 17.21 -0.75
N ALA A 32 -7.28 18.22 0.10
CA ALA A 32 -6.05 18.99 0.16
C ALA A 32 -4.87 18.13 0.63
N ASP A 33 -3.63 18.48 0.23
CA ASP A 33 -2.43 17.70 0.58
C ASP A 33 -2.26 17.52 2.09
N VAL A 34 -2.60 18.54 2.89
CA VAL A 34 -2.54 18.46 4.36
C VAL A 34 -3.50 17.40 4.91
N GLU A 35 -4.76 17.40 4.45
CA GLU A 35 -5.78 16.44 4.90
C GLU A 35 -5.40 15.02 4.47
N MET A 36 -4.86 14.88 3.27
CA MET A 36 -4.35 13.63 2.73
C MET A 36 -3.17 13.09 3.57
N ASN A 37 -2.22 13.96 3.94
CA ASN A 37 -1.06 13.59 4.75
C ASN A 37 -1.46 13.17 6.16
N ASP A 38 -2.40 13.88 6.78
CA ASP A 38 -2.94 13.52 8.09
C ASP A 38 -3.67 12.17 8.03
N ALA A 39 -4.46 11.93 6.97
CA ALA A 39 -5.11 10.64 6.73
C ALA A 39 -4.09 9.51 6.53
N ALA A 40 -3.05 9.73 5.73
CA ALA A 40 -1.99 8.74 5.51
C ALA A 40 -1.24 8.43 6.82
N CYS A 41 -0.97 9.43 7.66
CA CYS A 41 -0.40 9.23 8.99
C CYS A 41 -1.33 8.40 9.89
N ALA A 42 -2.63 8.70 9.92
CA ALA A 42 -3.60 7.94 10.71
C ALA A 42 -3.70 6.47 10.27
N ILE A 43 -3.56 6.18 8.98
CA ILE A 43 -3.49 4.81 8.47
C ILE A 43 -2.16 4.15 8.86
N ALA A 44 -1.03 4.87 8.75
CA ALA A 44 0.27 4.35 9.19
C ALA A 44 0.27 4.00 10.69
N TYR A 45 -0.37 4.81 11.55
CA TYR A 45 -0.59 4.47 12.96
C TYR A 45 -1.40 3.17 13.12
N ALA A 46 -2.37 2.94 12.24
CA ALA A 46 -3.15 1.70 12.24
C ALA A 46 -2.35 0.48 11.73
N PHE A 47 -1.23 0.71 11.03
CA PHE A 47 -0.19 -0.30 10.72
C PHE A 47 0.85 -0.46 11.84
N GLY A 48 0.63 0.16 13.01
CA GLY A 48 1.58 0.11 14.13
C GLY A 48 2.72 1.13 14.07
N ASP A 49 2.67 2.13 13.17
CA ASP A 49 3.61 3.25 13.20
C ASP A 49 3.53 4.01 14.55
N ASN A 50 4.65 4.54 14.99
CA ASN A 50 4.74 5.37 16.19
C ASN A 50 5.11 6.84 15.86
N GLY A 51 4.76 7.31 14.66
CA GLY A 51 5.01 8.66 14.18
C GLY A 51 6.19 8.81 13.21
N SER A 52 6.84 7.71 12.82
CA SER A 52 7.94 7.73 11.85
C SER A 52 7.45 8.07 10.44
N PHE A 53 6.22 7.68 10.09
CA PHE A 53 5.66 7.97 8.78
C PHE A 53 5.39 9.47 8.58
N LYS A 54 5.08 10.20 9.66
CA LYS A 54 4.86 11.65 9.61
C LYS A 54 6.07 12.42 9.04
N GLU A 55 7.27 11.90 9.28
CA GLU A 55 8.51 12.49 8.76
C GLU A 55 8.70 12.27 7.25
N LEU A 56 8.01 11.30 6.67
CA LEU A 56 7.91 11.10 5.23
C LEU A 56 6.80 11.97 4.65
N ALA A 57 5.67 12.08 5.34
CA ALA A 57 4.51 12.82 4.86
C ALA A 57 4.71 14.35 4.86
N SER A 58 5.47 14.88 5.82
CA SER A 58 5.69 16.33 5.94
C SER A 58 6.74 16.86 4.96
N ASP A 59 6.43 17.95 4.27
CA ASP A 59 7.38 18.76 3.47
C ASP A 59 8.48 19.40 4.34
N GLU A 60 8.26 19.57 5.63
CA GLU A 60 9.16 20.27 6.55
C GLU A 60 10.29 19.39 7.12
N SER A 61 10.33 18.09 6.80
CA SER A 61 11.37 17.20 7.33
C SER A 61 12.72 17.48 6.67
N GLU A 62 13.65 18.03 7.46
CA GLU A 62 15.08 17.90 7.17
C GLU A 62 15.39 16.40 6.97
N ASN A 63 15.99 16.05 5.84
CA ASN A 63 16.30 14.67 5.43
C ASN A 63 15.15 13.79 4.93
N ARG A 64 14.00 14.35 4.51
CA ARG A 64 12.91 13.58 3.88
C ARG A 64 13.41 12.62 2.78
N ASN A 65 14.28 13.10 1.90
CA ASN A 65 14.84 12.28 0.81
C ASN A 65 15.64 11.07 1.32
N GLU A 66 16.38 11.23 2.41
CA GLU A 66 17.14 10.12 3.01
C GLU A 66 16.20 9.10 3.65
N LYS A 67 15.17 9.57 4.38
CA LYS A 67 14.16 8.70 4.99
C LYS A 67 13.38 7.92 3.94
N GLU A 68 13.02 8.57 2.84
CA GLU A 68 12.33 7.95 1.72
C GLU A 68 13.20 6.90 1.03
N SER A 69 14.49 7.20 0.81
CA SER A 69 15.46 6.23 0.27
C SER A 69 15.63 5.00 1.19
N LYS A 70 15.68 5.22 2.51
CA LYS A 70 15.70 4.13 3.50
C LYS A 70 14.43 3.29 3.43
N LEU A 71 13.26 3.93 3.35
CA LEU A 71 11.99 3.24 3.21
C LEU A 71 11.95 2.39 1.94
N ILE A 72 12.31 2.95 0.77
CA ILE A 72 12.35 2.21 -0.50
C ILE A 72 13.29 1.01 -0.40
N SER A 73 14.44 1.17 0.25
CA SER A 73 15.40 0.08 0.47
C SER A 73 14.83 -1.01 1.37
N SER A 74 14.20 -0.65 2.49
CA SER A 74 13.55 -1.60 3.41
C SER A 74 12.40 -2.34 2.74
N PHE A 75 11.55 -1.60 2.02
CA PHE A 75 10.46 -2.16 1.21
C PHE A 75 10.99 -3.19 0.21
N ARG A 76 12.00 -2.84 -0.58
CA ARG A 76 12.63 -3.75 -1.55
C ARG A 76 13.12 -5.03 -0.88
N ASN A 77 13.85 -4.89 0.23
CA ASN A 77 14.44 -6.04 0.92
C ASN A 77 13.36 -6.96 1.50
N ASN A 78 12.40 -6.41 2.23
CA ASN A 78 11.37 -7.19 2.89
C ASN A 78 10.41 -7.81 1.89
N LEU A 79 9.98 -7.08 0.87
CA LEU A 79 9.08 -7.61 -0.14
C LEU A 79 9.75 -8.73 -0.96
N ASN A 80 11.03 -8.59 -1.30
CA ASN A 80 11.79 -9.66 -1.95
C ASN A 80 11.88 -10.91 -1.06
N LEU A 81 12.20 -10.73 0.23
CA LEU A 81 12.25 -11.85 1.18
C LEU A 81 10.90 -12.53 1.32
N LEU A 82 9.82 -11.76 1.41
CA LEU A 82 8.45 -12.26 1.50
C LEU A 82 8.10 -13.11 0.29
N VAL A 83 8.30 -12.58 -0.93
CA VAL A 83 8.04 -13.29 -2.19
C VAL A 83 8.91 -14.54 -2.30
N GLN A 84 10.20 -14.45 -1.97
CA GLN A 84 11.13 -15.58 -2.03
C GLN A 84 10.74 -16.71 -1.08
N LYS A 85 10.33 -16.38 0.16
CA LYS A 85 9.92 -17.35 1.18
C LYS A 85 8.53 -17.91 0.96
N THR A 86 7.69 -17.21 0.20
CA THR A 86 6.34 -17.68 -0.12
C THR A 86 6.44 -18.97 -0.94
N TRP A 87 5.82 -20.02 -0.40
CA TRP A 87 5.63 -21.27 -1.11
C TRP A 87 4.58 -21.08 -2.19
N ILE A 88 4.90 -21.50 -3.41
CA ILE A 88 4.04 -21.30 -4.58
C ILE A 88 3.85 -22.63 -5.31
N GLU A 89 2.75 -22.74 -6.03
CA GLU A 89 2.55 -23.83 -6.98
C GLU A 89 3.50 -23.68 -8.16
N LYS A 90 3.86 -24.79 -8.80
CA LYS A 90 4.75 -24.78 -9.97
C LYS A 90 4.24 -23.88 -11.11
N SER A 91 2.91 -23.75 -11.24
CA SER A 91 2.29 -22.87 -12.23
C SER A 91 2.56 -21.38 -12.01
N ASP A 92 2.96 -20.98 -10.80
CA ASP A 92 3.16 -19.58 -10.42
C ASP A 92 4.65 -19.20 -10.36
N GLU A 93 5.58 -20.09 -10.75
CA GLU A 93 7.04 -19.83 -10.74
C GLU A 93 7.40 -18.62 -11.61
N THR A 94 6.83 -18.54 -12.81
CA THR A 94 7.05 -17.39 -13.71
C THR A 94 6.50 -16.09 -13.13
N LEU A 95 5.36 -16.12 -12.45
CA LEU A 95 4.78 -14.93 -11.81
C LEU A 95 5.68 -14.44 -10.67
N LYS A 96 6.26 -15.35 -9.89
CA LYS A 96 7.20 -15.03 -8.82
C LYS A 96 8.48 -14.38 -9.34
N GLU A 97 9.05 -14.91 -10.43
CA GLU A 97 10.24 -14.33 -11.07
C GLU A 97 9.95 -12.94 -11.64
N ASP A 98 8.82 -12.78 -12.33
CA ASP A 98 8.37 -11.48 -12.87
C ASP A 98 8.13 -10.45 -11.76
N ALA A 99 7.45 -10.84 -10.68
CA ALA A 99 7.21 -9.97 -9.54
C ALA A 99 8.52 -9.45 -8.92
N LEU A 100 9.51 -10.32 -8.72
CA LEU A 100 10.83 -9.93 -8.18
C LEU A 100 11.56 -8.94 -9.10
N PHE A 101 11.48 -9.15 -10.42
CA PHE A 101 12.05 -8.23 -11.40
C PHE A 101 11.37 -6.86 -11.36
N ARG A 102 10.03 -6.83 -11.39
CA ARG A 102 9.23 -5.61 -11.37
C ARG A 102 9.36 -4.83 -10.06
N ILE A 103 9.51 -5.52 -8.91
CA ILE A 103 9.82 -4.88 -7.63
C ILE A 103 11.13 -4.08 -7.73
N ALA A 104 12.17 -4.65 -8.35
CA ALA A 104 13.44 -3.98 -8.52
C ALA A 104 13.31 -2.73 -9.41
N GLU A 105 12.64 -2.84 -10.55
CA GLU A 105 12.41 -1.71 -11.46
C GLU A 105 11.61 -0.59 -10.79
N LEU A 106 10.54 -0.95 -10.07
CA LEU A 106 9.72 0.00 -9.32
C LEU A 106 10.55 0.78 -8.30
N CYS A 107 11.37 0.09 -7.51
CA CYS A 107 12.21 0.73 -6.48
C CYS A 107 13.24 1.68 -7.09
N ASP A 108 13.84 1.29 -8.22
CA ASP A 108 14.79 2.12 -8.95
C ASP A 108 14.10 3.38 -9.54
N ALA A 109 12.85 3.26 -10.00
CA ALA A 109 12.05 4.39 -10.48
C ALA A 109 11.62 5.33 -9.33
N CYS A 110 11.15 4.79 -8.21
CA CYS A 110 10.77 5.58 -7.03
C CYS A 110 11.98 6.30 -6.42
N SER A 111 13.18 5.71 -6.49
CA SER A 111 14.42 6.37 -6.08
C SER A 111 14.73 7.63 -6.91
N LYS A 112 14.20 7.71 -8.14
CA LYS A 112 14.26 8.88 -9.04
C LYS A 112 13.07 9.82 -8.90
N LYS A 113 12.16 9.54 -7.97
CA LYS A 113 10.90 10.27 -7.70
C LYS A 113 9.84 10.14 -8.80
N ASN A 114 9.91 9.12 -9.64
CA ASN A 114 8.92 8.89 -10.71
C ASN A 114 7.69 8.13 -10.15
N TYR A 115 6.95 8.75 -9.22
CA TYR A 115 5.80 8.12 -8.55
C TYR A 115 4.60 7.97 -9.46
N ALA A 116 4.11 9.06 -10.07
CA ALA A 116 2.92 9.04 -10.93
C ALA A 116 3.05 8.03 -12.08
N GLU A 117 4.19 8.03 -12.79
CA GLU A 117 4.46 7.13 -13.93
C GLU A 117 4.48 5.65 -13.55
N ASN A 118 4.75 5.31 -12.28
CA ASN A 118 4.91 3.93 -11.82
C ASN A 118 3.81 3.47 -10.87
N TYR A 119 2.78 4.28 -10.65
CA TYR A 119 1.71 4.00 -9.72
C TYR A 119 0.91 2.74 -10.11
N ASP A 120 0.49 2.62 -11.37
CA ASP A 120 -0.25 1.45 -11.84
C ASP A 120 0.61 0.17 -11.74
N SER A 121 1.91 0.28 -12.02
CA SER A 121 2.86 -0.83 -11.85
C SER A 121 2.95 -1.25 -10.38
N PHE A 122 3.03 -0.28 -9.46
CA PHE A 122 2.99 -0.54 -8.02
C PHE A 122 1.74 -1.29 -7.59
N LEU A 123 0.54 -0.84 -7.99
CA LEU A 123 -0.71 -1.52 -7.64
C LEU A 123 -0.72 -2.97 -8.15
N SER A 124 -0.33 -3.18 -9.40
CA SER A 124 -0.28 -4.52 -10.00
C SER A 124 0.74 -5.42 -9.30
N ILE A 125 1.93 -4.91 -8.96
CA ILE A 125 2.95 -5.67 -8.20
C ILE A 125 2.37 -6.11 -6.85
N LEU A 126 1.68 -5.21 -6.13
CA LEU A 126 1.11 -5.55 -4.83
C LEU A 126 -0.01 -6.59 -4.94
N GLN A 127 -0.84 -6.52 -5.98
CA GLN A 127 -1.85 -7.55 -6.27
C GLN A 127 -1.21 -8.91 -6.54
N ASP A 128 -0.14 -8.94 -7.36
CA ASP A 128 0.58 -10.17 -7.66
C ASP A 128 1.26 -10.76 -6.42
N VAL A 129 1.89 -9.93 -5.58
CA VAL A 129 2.49 -10.38 -4.32
C VAL A 129 1.43 -10.97 -3.38
N VAL A 130 0.30 -10.30 -3.20
CA VAL A 130 -0.78 -10.82 -2.35
C VAL A 130 -1.37 -12.11 -2.93
N TYR A 131 -1.49 -12.21 -4.25
CA TYR A 131 -1.85 -13.47 -4.91
C TYR A 131 -0.82 -14.57 -4.63
N LEU A 132 0.48 -14.29 -4.70
CA LEU A 132 1.50 -15.29 -4.37
C LEU A 132 1.36 -15.75 -2.91
N MET A 133 1.10 -14.84 -1.97
CA MET A 133 0.98 -15.16 -0.54
C MET A 133 -0.23 -16.02 -0.19
N PHE A 134 -1.38 -15.77 -0.83
CA PHE A 134 -2.66 -16.40 -0.45
C PHE A 134 -3.28 -17.27 -1.55
N GLY A 135 -2.66 -17.33 -2.72
CA GLY A 135 -3.11 -18.09 -3.88
C GLY A 135 -4.53 -17.72 -4.33
N VAL A 136 -5.27 -18.74 -4.74
CA VAL A 136 -6.67 -18.60 -5.21
C VAL A 136 -7.64 -18.04 -4.17
N GLN A 137 -7.27 -18.01 -2.88
CA GLN A 137 -8.08 -17.42 -1.83
C GLN A 137 -8.32 -15.92 -2.08
N THR A 138 -7.35 -15.23 -2.68
CA THR A 138 -7.47 -13.80 -3.05
C THR A 138 -8.61 -13.48 -4.00
N ARG A 139 -9.05 -14.48 -4.78
CA ARG A 139 -10.11 -14.32 -5.80
C ARG A 139 -11.50 -14.58 -5.27
N LYS A 140 -11.63 -14.97 -3.99
CA LYS A 140 -12.93 -15.20 -3.36
C LYS A 140 -13.50 -13.88 -2.85
N GLY A 141 -14.83 -13.74 -2.93
CA GLY A 141 -15.51 -12.51 -2.50
C GLY A 141 -15.40 -12.21 -1.00
N ASP A 142 -14.97 -13.18 -0.19
CA ASP A 142 -14.76 -13.06 1.26
C ASP A 142 -13.29 -12.85 1.64
N PHE A 143 -12.37 -12.70 0.67
CA PHE A 143 -10.94 -12.59 0.97
C PHE A 143 -10.60 -11.42 1.89
N LEU A 144 -11.30 -10.30 1.74
CA LEU A 144 -11.11 -9.12 2.58
C LEU A 144 -11.45 -9.41 4.05
N GLU A 145 -12.57 -10.09 4.33
CA GLU A 145 -12.91 -10.50 5.69
C GLU A 145 -11.92 -11.55 6.23
N TYR A 146 -11.46 -12.45 5.36
CA TYR A 146 -10.41 -13.41 5.69
C TYR A 146 -9.09 -12.72 6.08
N ALA A 147 -8.65 -11.70 5.34
CA ALA A 147 -7.45 -10.92 5.61
C ALA A 147 -7.52 -10.29 7.02
N PHE A 148 -8.62 -9.59 7.32
CA PHE A 148 -8.85 -8.98 8.64
C PHE A 148 -8.84 -9.97 9.80
N ARG A 149 -9.33 -11.20 9.59
CA ARG A 149 -9.37 -12.23 10.65
C ARG A 149 -8.00 -12.82 10.97
N ILE A 150 -7.09 -12.83 10.01
CA ILE A 150 -5.73 -13.34 10.22
C ILE A 150 -4.85 -12.26 10.81
N ASP A 151 -4.89 -11.09 10.19
CA ASP A 151 -4.07 -9.95 10.56
C ASP A 151 -4.86 -8.68 10.21
N PRO A 152 -5.38 -7.95 11.21
CA PRO A 152 -6.12 -6.72 10.99
C PRO A 152 -5.32 -5.64 10.24
N GLU A 153 -4.01 -5.54 10.46
CA GLU A 153 -3.15 -4.55 9.79
C GLU A 153 -3.01 -4.89 8.31
N PHE A 154 -2.81 -6.18 8.00
CA PHE A 154 -2.86 -6.66 6.62
C PHE A 154 -4.24 -6.46 5.98
N GLY A 155 -5.32 -6.65 6.74
CA GLY A 155 -6.68 -6.34 6.28
C GLY A 155 -6.86 -4.87 5.87
N ILE A 156 -6.34 -3.94 6.68
CA ILE A 156 -6.34 -2.49 6.34
C ILE A 156 -5.55 -2.25 5.06
N PHE A 157 -4.34 -2.80 4.98
CA PHE A 157 -3.47 -2.67 3.81
C PHE A 157 -4.17 -3.20 2.55
N TRP A 158 -4.76 -4.39 2.63
CA TRP A 158 -5.43 -5.00 1.48
C TRP A 158 -6.68 -4.21 1.06
N TRP A 159 -7.48 -3.74 2.02
CA TRP A 159 -8.59 -2.83 1.72
C TRP A 159 -8.10 -1.59 0.99
N TYR A 160 -7.05 -0.97 1.51
CA TYR A 160 -6.46 0.25 0.96
C TYR A 160 -6.01 0.04 -0.49
N ILE A 161 -5.15 -0.93 -0.75
CA ILE A 161 -4.63 -1.21 -2.10
C ILE A 161 -5.74 -1.61 -3.07
N SER A 162 -6.75 -2.37 -2.63
CA SER A 162 -7.85 -2.81 -3.49
C SER A 162 -8.80 -1.68 -3.90
N ASN A 163 -8.82 -0.57 -3.16
CA ASN A 163 -9.69 0.57 -3.40
C ASN A 163 -8.97 1.75 -4.07
N LEU A 164 -7.65 1.66 -4.23
CA LEU A 164 -6.88 2.55 -5.08
C LEU A 164 -7.22 2.27 -6.56
N SER A 165 -7.87 3.23 -7.23
CA SER A 165 -8.18 3.10 -8.65
C SER A 165 -6.91 3.24 -9.49
N PRO A 166 -6.67 2.41 -10.52
CA PRO A 166 -5.69 2.74 -11.55
C PRO A 166 -6.16 3.96 -12.36
N ASN A 167 -5.24 4.67 -13.00
CA ASN A 167 -5.51 5.82 -13.89
C ASN A 167 -6.24 7.01 -13.22
N ASN A 168 -5.75 7.50 -12.09
CA ASN A 168 -6.26 8.75 -11.51
C ASN A 168 -5.60 9.99 -12.14
N GLU A 169 -6.25 11.14 -12.02
CA GLU A 169 -5.63 12.44 -12.28
C GLU A 169 -5.26 13.10 -10.95
N TRP A 170 -4.33 12.48 -10.21
CA TRP A 170 -3.88 12.97 -8.91
C TRP A 170 -2.65 13.88 -9.01
N THR A 171 -2.44 14.67 -7.98
CA THR A 171 -1.20 15.42 -7.80
C THR A 171 -0.02 14.46 -7.61
N GLU A 172 1.20 14.90 -7.96
CA GLU A 172 2.42 14.13 -7.70
C GLU A 172 2.57 13.75 -6.22
N GLU A 173 2.21 14.66 -5.32
CA GLU A 173 2.29 14.40 -3.88
C GLU A 173 1.30 13.31 -3.45
N LYS A 174 0.10 13.27 -4.03
CA LYS A 174 -0.86 12.21 -3.75
C LYS A 174 -0.41 10.85 -4.26
N TYR A 175 0.20 10.80 -5.45
CA TYR A 175 0.83 9.57 -5.95
C TYR A 175 1.93 9.09 -5.00
N ARG A 176 2.83 10.01 -4.63
CA ARG A 176 3.94 9.75 -3.74
C ARG A 176 3.47 9.22 -2.39
N ILE A 177 2.61 9.95 -1.69
CA ILE A 177 2.14 9.58 -0.35
C ILE A 177 1.37 8.25 -0.36
N SER A 178 0.55 8.03 -1.38
CA SER A 178 -0.20 6.79 -1.52
C SER A 178 0.74 5.59 -1.68
N MET A 179 1.78 5.72 -2.50
CA MET A 179 2.77 4.67 -2.69
C MET A 179 3.64 4.47 -1.46
N LEU A 180 4.13 5.55 -0.83
CA LEU A 180 4.95 5.47 0.38
C LEU A 180 4.20 4.81 1.54
N LEU A 181 2.90 5.04 1.68
CA LEU A 181 2.09 4.39 2.71
C LEU A 181 2.04 2.87 2.53
N GLY A 182 1.81 2.39 1.30
CA GLY A 182 1.83 0.95 1.02
C GLY A 182 3.23 0.34 1.14
N MET A 183 4.27 1.08 0.74
CA MET A 183 5.66 0.68 0.96
C MET A 183 6.00 0.59 2.44
N TYR A 184 5.50 1.53 3.26
CA TYR A 184 5.72 1.56 4.69
C TYR A 184 5.18 0.31 5.37
N PHE A 185 3.96 -0.10 5.05
CA PHE A 185 3.40 -1.35 5.57
C PHE A 185 4.31 -2.54 5.24
N LEU A 186 4.64 -2.76 3.96
CA LEU A 186 5.43 -3.92 3.53
C LEU A 186 6.91 -3.86 3.93
N ALA A 187 7.42 -2.67 4.26
CA ALA A 187 8.75 -2.52 4.85
C ALA A 187 8.79 -2.95 6.32
N ASN A 188 7.64 -3.18 6.97
CA ASN A 188 7.55 -3.55 8.38
C ASN A 188 6.74 -4.84 8.66
N TYR A 189 6.09 -5.40 7.63
CA TYR A 189 5.37 -6.68 7.64
C TYR A 189 6.32 -7.88 7.49
#